data_AF-A0A524Q968-F1
#
_entry.id   AF-A0A524Q968-F1
#
_cell.length_a   1.000
_cell.length_b   1.000
_cell.length_c   1.000
_cell.angle_alpha   90.00
_cell.angle_beta   90.00
_cell.angle_gamma   90.00
#
_symmetry.space_group_name_H-M   'P 1'
#
loop_
_entity.id
_entity.type
_entity.pdbx_description
1 polymer ?
#
loop_
_entity_poly.entity_id
_entity_poly.type
_entity_poly.pdbx_seq_one_letter_code
_entity_poly.pdbx_strand_id
1 'polypeptide(L)'
;MRTTDTSRPGSGRNHQRRASAGSLLTAALLMGASLVVASCADLMPAKDETVPAERPAAVESAAPAVSEAPAPGTEKAPAAGASVAAASNEDNLYKLLVAEIAGRRGRMDLSLENYLDVARTTRDPAVAERAVRIAVFARNQEGGLEAASLWTEIAPDSTDARQVYAALLLRAGEVDTAVRQLGAAVPHFAGGSAEAYPHIADMLARERDKTIAVAVMARLVGGRPDDANAQSAYAQLLARSGQTERALEVYETVLALDPDDQQTLIIYARLLQREGKSDSAIGKLKSALERRPDSDRVRLTYARLLVDAKHYDEALAQFARLSKRAPENADVRYAYGLLLMQTNHMQEAEAQFNE
;
A
#
# COMPACT_ATOMS: atom_id res chain seq x y z
N MET A 1 53.15 21.02 66.53
CA MET A 1 52.51 22.35 66.52
C MET A 1 51.23 22.27 65.69
N ARG A 2 50.09 22.43 66.40
CA ARG A 2 48.72 22.85 65.98
C ARG A 2 48.05 22.16 64.77
N THR A 3 47.15 21.18 64.94
CA THR A 3 45.70 21.22 65.33
C THR A 3 44.82 21.82 64.20
N THR A 4 43.82 21.14 63.65
CA THR A 4 42.54 20.68 64.22
C THR A 4 41.89 19.71 63.21
N ASP A 5 41.39 18.52 63.57
CA ASP A 5 40.20 18.17 64.36
C ASP A 5 38.88 18.34 63.60
N THR A 6 38.19 17.24 63.27
CA THR A 6 36.84 16.91 63.78
C THR A 6 36.22 15.67 63.10
N SER A 7 35.98 14.65 63.92
CA SER A 7 34.69 13.94 64.11
C SER A 7 34.04 13.10 63.00
N ARG A 8 34.10 11.77 63.23
CA ARG A 8 33.10 10.70 62.93
C ARG A 8 31.73 10.98 63.62
N PRO A 9 30.67 10.12 63.56
CA PRO A 9 30.38 8.90 62.76
C PRO A 9 28.90 8.85 62.22
N GLY A 10 28.48 7.75 61.57
CA GLY A 10 27.05 7.52 61.27
C GLY A 10 26.71 6.21 60.54
N SER A 11 26.61 5.12 61.31
CA SER A 11 26.06 3.82 60.92
C SER A 11 24.53 3.86 60.93
N GLY A 12 23.87 3.33 59.89
CA GLY A 12 22.42 3.21 59.80
C GLY A 12 21.97 2.12 58.83
N ARG A 13 22.14 0.86 59.24
CA ARG A 13 21.43 -0.29 58.68
C ARG A 13 19.94 -0.22 59.03
N ASN A 14 19.15 -0.99 58.28
CA ASN A 14 17.89 -1.62 58.67
C ASN A 14 16.61 -0.75 58.67
N HIS A 15 15.64 -1.09 57.81
CA HIS A 15 14.70 -2.18 58.08
C HIS A 15 13.70 -2.39 56.93
N GLN A 16 13.66 -3.63 56.45
CA GLN A 16 12.47 -4.26 55.87
C GLN A 16 11.30 -4.21 56.87
N ARG A 17 10.10 -3.85 56.38
CA ARG A 17 8.78 -4.27 56.87
C ARG A 17 7.91 -4.40 55.61
N ARG A 18 7.55 -5.58 55.11
CA ARG A 18 6.56 -6.56 55.63
C ARG A 18 5.30 -5.90 56.20
N ALA A 19 4.24 -5.88 55.39
CA ALA A 19 2.88 -6.09 55.82
C ALA A 19 2.15 -6.92 54.76
N SER A 20 1.29 -7.80 55.24
CA SER A 20 0.80 -9.02 54.62
C SER A 20 -0.73 -9.05 54.63
N ALA A 21 -1.28 -9.93 53.79
CA ALA A 21 -2.48 -10.74 54.00
C ALA A 21 -3.86 -10.18 53.59
N GLY A 22 -4.64 -11.08 52.95
CA GLY A 22 -6.04 -10.95 52.56
C GLY A 22 -6.36 -11.77 51.29
N SER A 23 -6.22 -13.11 51.31
CA SER A 23 -7.33 -14.09 51.45
C SER A 23 -8.24 -14.15 50.20
N LEU A 24 -8.05 -15.13 49.30
CA LEU A 24 -8.75 -16.43 49.24
C LEU A 24 -10.28 -16.34 49.10
N LEU A 25 -10.80 -16.65 47.91
CA LEU A 25 -12.04 -17.39 47.76
C LEU A 25 -12.10 -18.17 46.45
N THR A 26 -12.33 -19.45 46.64
CA THR A 26 -12.51 -20.59 45.74
C THR A 26 -13.89 -20.60 45.06
N ALA A 27 -13.96 -21.08 43.81
CA ALA A 27 -15.05 -21.88 43.20
C ALA A 27 -14.89 -21.83 41.67
N ALA A 28 -15.21 -22.81 40.84
CA ALA A 28 -15.49 -24.24 40.95
C ALA A 28 -15.54 -24.77 39.49
N LEU A 29 -15.29 -26.07 39.33
CA LEU A 29 -15.44 -26.86 38.10
C LEU A 29 -16.73 -26.56 37.32
N LEU A 30 -16.69 -26.73 36.00
CA LEU A 30 -17.65 -27.54 35.24
C LEU A 30 -17.03 -28.02 33.92
N MET A 31 -16.61 -29.29 33.90
CA MET A 31 -16.56 -30.09 32.68
C MET A 31 -17.99 -30.37 32.21
N GLY A 32 -18.21 -30.34 30.90
CA GLY A 32 -19.45 -30.80 30.28
C GLY A 32 -19.24 -31.04 28.79
N ALA A 33 -18.81 -32.25 28.45
CA ALA A 33 -18.81 -32.78 27.09
C ALA A 33 -20.24 -32.96 26.57
N SER A 34 -20.46 -32.77 25.27
CA SER A 34 -21.07 -33.80 24.42
C SER A 34 -21.17 -33.34 22.96
N LEU A 35 -20.63 -34.19 22.09
CA LEU A 35 -20.89 -34.24 20.66
C LEU A 35 -22.39 -34.40 20.39
N VAL A 36 -22.89 -33.76 19.33
CA VAL A 36 -23.97 -34.32 18.52
C VAL A 36 -23.54 -34.27 17.06
N VAL A 37 -23.32 -35.47 16.52
CA VAL A 37 -23.20 -35.80 15.10
C VAL A 37 -24.56 -36.37 14.69
N ALA A 38 -25.19 -35.80 13.65
CA ALA A 38 -26.25 -36.38 12.82
C ALA A 38 -26.66 -35.29 11.80
N SER A 39 -26.93 -35.51 10.52
CA SER A 39 -27.11 -36.72 9.73
C SER A 39 -26.96 -36.34 8.25
N CYS A 40 -26.30 -37.20 7.46
CA CYS A 40 -26.54 -37.27 6.01
C CYS A 40 -27.82 -38.07 5.76
N ALA A 41 -28.57 -37.71 4.71
CA ALA A 41 -29.15 -38.59 3.68
C ALA A 41 -30.42 -37.95 3.05
N ASP A 42 -30.27 -37.63 1.76
CA ASP A 42 -31.18 -37.90 0.64
C ASP A 42 -32.68 -37.58 0.74
N LEU A 43 -33.17 -36.76 -0.20
CA LEU A 43 -34.03 -37.25 -1.30
C LEU A 43 -34.21 -36.16 -2.38
N MET A 44 -33.84 -36.48 -3.63
CA MET A 44 -34.35 -35.80 -4.83
C MET A 44 -35.78 -36.28 -5.15
N PRO A 45 -36.47 -35.68 -6.14
CA PRO A 45 -36.29 -36.16 -7.51
C PRO A 45 -36.07 -35.04 -8.53
N ALA A 46 -35.10 -35.27 -9.42
CA ALA A 46 -34.90 -34.54 -10.65
C ALA A 46 -35.98 -34.95 -11.67
N LYS A 47 -36.51 -33.97 -12.41
CA LYS A 47 -37.40 -34.19 -13.56
C LYS A 47 -36.57 -34.55 -14.79
N ASP A 48 -36.98 -35.65 -15.42
CA ASP A 48 -36.65 -36.06 -16.77
C ASP A 48 -37.06 -35.00 -17.80
N GLU A 49 -36.12 -34.56 -18.63
CA GLU A 49 -36.40 -34.22 -20.02
C GLU A 49 -35.38 -34.92 -20.91
N THR A 50 -35.89 -35.93 -21.62
CA THR A 50 -35.22 -36.72 -22.63
C THR A 50 -35.37 -36.02 -23.98
N VAL A 51 -34.27 -35.87 -24.72
CA VAL A 51 -34.29 -35.59 -26.17
C VAL A 51 -33.40 -36.64 -26.84
N PRO A 52 -33.84 -37.28 -27.95
CA PRO A 52 -33.33 -38.59 -28.35
C PRO A 52 -32.08 -38.51 -29.23
N ALA A 53 -31.28 -39.56 -29.15
CA ALA A 53 -30.21 -39.88 -30.07
C ALA A 53 -30.77 -40.44 -31.38
N GLU A 54 -30.37 -39.86 -32.52
CA GLU A 54 -30.56 -40.44 -33.85
C GLU A 54 -29.20 -40.71 -34.51
N ARG A 55 -28.97 -41.97 -34.86
CA ARG A 55 -28.05 -42.49 -35.90
C ARG A 55 -28.55 -43.89 -36.27
N PRO A 56 -28.21 -44.46 -37.45
CA PRO A 56 -27.61 -43.88 -38.66
C PRO A 56 -28.34 -44.30 -39.97
N ALA A 57 -28.05 -43.64 -41.09
CA ALA A 57 -28.32 -44.19 -42.41
C ALA A 57 -27.00 -44.63 -43.07
N ALA A 58 -26.96 -45.91 -43.42
CA ALA A 58 -25.89 -46.54 -44.19
C ALA A 58 -25.92 -46.06 -45.64
N VAL A 59 -24.75 -45.77 -46.20
CA VAL A 59 -24.52 -45.76 -47.65
C VAL A 59 -23.30 -46.62 -47.95
N GLU A 60 -23.46 -47.35 -49.02
CA GLU A 60 -22.81 -48.56 -49.45
C GLU A 60 -21.40 -48.34 -50.06
N SER A 61 -20.64 -49.43 -50.01
CA SER A 61 -19.30 -49.65 -50.56
C SER A 61 -19.11 -49.22 -52.02
N ALA A 62 -18.01 -48.52 -52.30
CA ALA A 62 -17.24 -48.69 -53.54
C ALA A 62 -15.77 -48.28 -53.34
N ALA A 63 -14.87 -49.27 -53.37
CA ALA A 63 -13.44 -49.04 -53.55
C ALA A 63 -13.14 -48.72 -55.03
N PRO A 64 -12.11 -47.90 -55.30
CA PRO A 64 -11.14 -48.38 -56.28
C PRO A 64 -9.67 -48.13 -55.91
N ALA A 65 -8.86 -49.09 -56.33
CA ALA A 65 -7.48 -49.02 -56.79
C ALA A 65 -6.42 -48.34 -55.91
N VAL A 66 -5.54 -49.20 -55.39
CA VAL A 66 -4.18 -48.88 -54.92
C VAL A 66 -3.41 -48.21 -56.06
N SER A 67 -3.02 -46.94 -55.85
CA SER A 67 -1.99 -46.26 -56.64
C SER A 67 -0.66 -46.43 -55.94
N GLU A 68 0.34 -46.90 -56.68
CA GLU A 68 1.74 -46.97 -56.27
C GLU A 68 2.26 -45.64 -55.69
N ALA A 69 3.08 -45.77 -54.66
CA ALA A 69 3.83 -44.68 -54.05
C ALA A 69 4.86 -44.10 -55.04
N PRO A 70 5.06 -42.77 -55.09
CA PRO A 70 6.28 -42.22 -55.65
C PRO A 70 7.43 -42.40 -54.65
N ALA A 71 8.58 -42.81 -55.18
CA ALA A 71 9.87 -42.85 -54.51
C ALA A 71 10.28 -41.45 -53.97
N PRO A 72 11.20 -41.38 -52.99
CA PRO A 72 11.34 -40.22 -52.10
C PRO A 72 11.94 -39.03 -52.85
N GLY A 73 11.11 -38.01 -53.06
CA GLY A 73 11.60 -36.66 -53.32
C GLY A 73 12.23 -36.12 -52.05
N THR A 74 13.44 -35.58 -52.16
CA THR A 74 14.22 -34.97 -51.08
C THR A 74 13.39 -33.96 -50.30
N GLU A 75 12.79 -34.41 -49.20
CA GLU A 75 12.20 -33.54 -48.20
C GLU A 75 13.35 -32.79 -47.56
N LYS A 76 13.48 -31.52 -47.94
CA LYS A 76 14.44 -30.59 -47.38
C LYS A 76 14.17 -30.58 -45.88
N ALA A 77 15.11 -31.14 -45.10
CA ALA A 77 15.01 -31.26 -43.66
C ALA A 77 14.43 -29.97 -43.06
N PRO A 78 13.38 -30.05 -42.21
CA PRO A 78 12.91 -28.85 -41.54
C PRO A 78 14.11 -28.30 -40.76
N ALA A 79 14.37 -27.00 -40.94
CA ALA A 79 15.45 -26.32 -40.24
C ALA A 79 15.37 -26.72 -38.76
N ALA A 80 16.45 -27.29 -38.20
CA ALA A 80 16.47 -27.89 -36.87
C ALA A 80 15.91 -26.97 -35.76
N GLY A 81 15.92 -25.64 -35.97
CA GLY A 81 15.28 -24.67 -35.08
C GLY A 81 13.75 -24.73 -35.00
N ALA A 82 13.03 -25.16 -36.04
CA ALA A 82 11.57 -25.23 -36.04
C ALA A 82 11.03 -26.44 -35.24
N SER A 83 11.71 -27.59 -35.33
CA SER A 83 11.36 -28.79 -34.56
C SER A 83 11.67 -28.64 -33.07
N VAL A 84 12.77 -27.97 -32.73
CA VAL A 84 13.13 -27.68 -31.33
C VAL A 84 12.17 -26.66 -30.72
N ALA A 85 11.79 -25.60 -31.46
CA ALA A 85 10.81 -24.62 -30.97
C ALA A 85 9.41 -25.23 -30.73
N ALA A 86 8.96 -26.14 -31.59
CA ALA A 86 7.69 -26.85 -31.40
C ALA A 86 7.74 -27.80 -30.17
N ALA A 87 8.82 -28.57 -30.02
CA ALA A 87 9.02 -29.44 -28.85
C ALA A 87 9.16 -28.64 -27.55
N SER A 88 9.82 -27.48 -27.57
CA SER A 88 9.91 -26.57 -26.42
C SER A 88 8.54 -25.98 -26.05
N ASN A 89 7.67 -25.71 -27.01
CA ASN A 89 6.31 -25.26 -26.72
C ASN A 89 5.45 -26.36 -26.09
N GLU A 90 5.56 -27.61 -26.55
CA GLU A 90 4.86 -28.75 -25.94
C GLU A 90 5.34 -29.03 -24.51
N ASP A 91 6.66 -28.98 -24.27
CA ASP A 91 7.25 -29.15 -22.94
C ASP A 91 6.83 -28.02 -21.98
N ASN A 92 6.84 -26.77 -22.44
CA ASN A 92 6.36 -25.63 -21.64
C ASN A 92 4.87 -25.74 -21.30
N LEU A 93 4.03 -26.16 -22.25
CA LEU A 93 2.60 -26.37 -21.99
C LEU A 93 2.38 -27.49 -20.96
N TYR A 94 3.13 -28.60 -21.08
CA TYR A 94 3.09 -29.68 -20.11
C TYR A 94 3.47 -29.19 -18.72
N LYS A 95 4.57 -28.44 -18.59
CA LYS A 95 5.02 -27.85 -17.32
C LYS A 95 3.98 -26.91 -16.71
N LEU A 96 3.37 -26.03 -17.51
CA LEU A 96 2.30 -25.15 -17.02
C LEU A 96 1.07 -25.94 -16.53
N LEU A 97 0.67 -26.99 -17.24
CA LEU A 97 -0.44 -27.85 -16.82
C LEU A 97 -0.12 -28.58 -15.50
N VAL A 98 1.09 -29.15 -15.39
CA VAL A 98 1.58 -29.76 -14.15
C VAL A 98 1.58 -28.74 -13.02
N ALA A 99 2.04 -27.51 -13.29
CA ALA A 99 2.10 -26.44 -12.32
C ALA A 99 0.71 -26.05 -11.79
N GLU A 100 -0.29 -25.89 -12.66
CA GLU A 100 -1.65 -25.55 -12.29
C GLU A 100 -2.34 -26.68 -11.49
N ILE A 101 -2.16 -27.94 -11.90
CA ILE A 101 -2.70 -29.09 -11.16
C ILE A 101 -2.03 -29.19 -9.78
N ALA A 102 -0.71 -29.01 -9.71
CA ALA A 102 0.04 -29.02 -8.45
C ALA A 102 -0.45 -27.92 -7.51
N GLY A 103 -0.62 -26.69 -8.02
CA GLY A 103 -1.13 -25.55 -7.25
C GLY A 103 -2.53 -25.81 -6.70
N ARG A 104 -3.46 -26.35 -7.52
CA ARG A 104 -4.80 -26.72 -7.06
C ARG A 104 -4.81 -27.83 -6.00
N ARG A 105 -3.80 -28.71 -6.00
CA ARG A 105 -3.62 -29.77 -5.00
C ARG A 105 -2.82 -29.33 -3.77
N GLY A 106 -2.49 -28.04 -3.66
CA GLY A 106 -1.72 -27.50 -2.54
C GLY A 106 -0.22 -27.78 -2.60
N ARG A 107 0.28 -28.41 -3.68
CA ARG A 107 1.72 -28.63 -3.90
C ARG A 107 2.36 -27.39 -4.52
N MET A 108 2.47 -26.35 -3.70
CA MET A 108 2.93 -25.03 -4.16
C MET A 108 4.39 -25.02 -4.61
N ASP A 109 5.26 -25.81 -3.98
CA ASP A 109 6.68 -25.88 -4.37
C ASP A 109 6.85 -26.41 -5.79
N LEU A 110 6.17 -27.52 -6.12
CA LEU A 110 6.19 -28.08 -7.47
C LEU A 110 5.53 -27.15 -8.50
N SER A 111 4.47 -26.44 -8.09
CA SER A 111 3.83 -25.41 -8.93
C SER A 111 4.81 -24.30 -9.26
N LEU A 112 5.48 -23.76 -8.24
CA LEU A 112 6.46 -22.68 -8.37
C LEU A 112 7.65 -23.09 -9.23
N GLU A 113 8.22 -24.28 -9.00
CA GLU A 113 9.37 -24.80 -9.76
C GLU A 113 9.08 -24.86 -11.26
N ASN A 114 7.93 -25.43 -11.65
CA ASN A 114 7.52 -25.51 -13.05
C ASN A 114 7.25 -24.13 -13.65
N TYR A 115 6.62 -23.22 -12.90
CA TYR A 115 6.41 -21.84 -13.36
C TYR A 115 7.72 -21.07 -13.55
N LEU A 116 8.69 -21.24 -12.65
CA LEU A 116 10.01 -20.64 -12.78
C LEU A 116 10.77 -21.19 -13.99
N ASP A 117 10.71 -22.49 -14.24
CA ASP A 117 11.36 -23.10 -15.39
C ASP A 117 10.79 -22.60 -16.72
N VAL A 118 9.46 -22.52 -16.82
CA VAL A 118 8.80 -21.94 -17.99
C VAL A 118 9.12 -20.45 -18.11
N ALA A 119 9.13 -19.68 -17.03
CA ALA A 119 9.48 -18.26 -17.07
C ALA A 119 10.92 -18.02 -17.56
N ARG A 120 11.89 -18.83 -17.12
CA ARG A 120 13.29 -18.75 -17.59
C ARG A 120 13.42 -19.06 -19.08
N THR A 121 12.66 -20.05 -19.56
CA THR A 121 12.74 -20.51 -20.95
C THR A 121 12.00 -19.59 -21.92
N THR A 122 10.78 -19.20 -21.57
CA THR A 122 9.90 -18.39 -22.43
C THR A 122 10.19 -16.90 -22.34
N ARG A 123 10.77 -16.44 -21.23
CA ARG A 123 10.94 -15.02 -20.90
C ARG A 123 9.61 -14.26 -20.96
N ASP A 124 8.49 -14.92 -20.65
CA ASP A 124 7.18 -14.30 -20.59
C ASP A 124 6.97 -13.64 -19.21
N PRO A 125 6.76 -12.31 -19.13
CA PRO A 125 6.55 -11.62 -17.88
C PRO A 125 5.28 -12.06 -17.12
N ALA A 126 4.23 -12.51 -17.81
CA ALA A 126 3.00 -12.96 -17.15
C ALA A 126 3.23 -14.29 -16.40
N VAL A 127 4.07 -15.17 -16.97
CA VAL A 127 4.48 -16.42 -16.33
C VAL A 127 5.37 -16.14 -15.10
N ALA A 128 6.30 -15.19 -15.21
CA ALA A 128 7.15 -14.77 -14.09
C ALA A 128 6.32 -14.11 -12.95
N GLU A 129 5.38 -13.22 -13.28
CA GLU A 129 4.45 -12.64 -12.31
C GLU A 129 3.61 -13.73 -11.61
N ARG A 130 3.16 -14.74 -12.36
CA ARG A 130 2.42 -15.88 -11.81
C ARG A 130 3.27 -16.68 -10.83
N ALA A 131 4.54 -16.93 -11.14
CA ALA A 131 5.50 -17.56 -10.22
C ALA A 131 5.63 -16.77 -8.90
N VAL A 132 5.76 -15.44 -8.97
CA VAL A 132 5.82 -14.57 -7.78
C VAL A 132 4.55 -14.73 -6.93
N ARG A 133 3.38 -14.68 -7.56
CA ARG A 133 2.09 -14.83 -6.84
C ARG A 133 2.00 -16.18 -6.11
N ILE A 134 2.45 -17.26 -6.73
CA ILE A 134 2.47 -18.59 -6.12
C ILE A 134 3.42 -18.61 -4.92
N ALA A 135 4.64 -18.10 -5.07
CA ALA A 135 5.62 -18.05 -3.99
C ALA A 135 5.14 -17.22 -2.79
N VAL A 136 4.56 -16.04 -3.04
CA VAL A 136 3.99 -15.18 -2.01
C VAL A 136 2.84 -15.86 -1.28
N PHE A 137 1.93 -16.51 -2.03
CA PHE A 137 0.81 -17.27 -1.45
C PHE A 137 1.31 -18.43 -0.56
N ALA A 138 2.32 -19.15 -1.03
CA ALA A 138 2.95 -20.25 -0.32
C ALA A 138 3.79 -19.80 0.89
N ARG A 139 4.01 -18.48 1.06
CA ARG A 139 4.98 -17.90 2.00
C ARG A 139 6.40 -18.43 1.80
N ASN A 140 6.73 -18.85 0.57
CA ASN A 140 8.06 -19.25 0.18
C ASN A 140 8.87 -17.98 -0.13
N GLN A 141 9.62 -17.49 0.86
CA GLN A 141 10.35 -16.23 0.76
C GLN A 141 11.49 -16.30 -0.26
N GLU A 142 12.25 -17.40 -0.27
CA GLU A 142 13.38 -17.60 -1.17
C GLU A 142 12.91 -17.68 -2.63
N GLY A 143 11.92 -18.54 -2.91
CA GLY A 143 11.33 -18.66 -4.25
C GLY A 143 10.60 -17.38 -4.69
N GLY A 144 10.07 -16.60 -3.75
CA GLY A 144 9.47 -15.30 -4.04
C GLY A 144 10.50 -14.26 -4.50
N LEU A 145 11.65 -14.19 -3.82
CA LEU A 145 12.75 -13.32 -4.22
C LEU A 145 13.33 -13.72 -5.58
N GLU A 146 13.51 -15.02 -5.81
CA GLU A 146 13.96 -15.54 -7.09
C GLU A 146 12.99 -15.18 -8.22
N ALA A 147 11.70 -15.48 -8.05
CA ALA A 147 10.68 -15.19 -9.05
C ALA A 147 10.57 -13.69 -9.33
N ALA A 148 10.66 -12.84 -8.30
CA ALA A 148 10.54 -11.40 -8.46
C ALA A 148 11.78 -10.77 -9.11
N SER A 149 12.97 -11.32 -8.80
CA SER A 149 14.21 -11.00 -9.50
C SER A 149 14.12 -11.35 -10.99
N LEU A 150 13.69 -12.57 -11.31
CA LEU A 150 13.49 -13.04 -12.69
C LEU A 150 12.46 -12.19 -13.44
N TRP A 151 11.34 -11.86 -12.79
CA TRP A 151 10.32 -11.00 -13.39
C TRP A 151 10.87 -9.60 -13.71
N THR A 152 11.66 -9.03 -12.78
CA THR A 152 12.32 -7.73 -12.99
C THR A 152 13.37 -7.80 -14.11
N GLU A 153 14.05 -8.94 -14.27
CA GLU A 153 15.01 -9.14 -15.37
C GLU A 153 14.30 -9.24 -16.74
N ILE A 154 13.16 -9.93 -16.80
CA ILE A 154 12.36 -10.09 -18.03
C ILE A 154 11.68 -8.76 -18.41
N ALA A 155 11.17 -8.03 -17.43
CA ALA A 155 10.44 -6.77 -17.62
C ALA A 155 11.11 -5.63 -16.81
N PRO A 156 12.26 -5.12 -17.26
CA PRO A 156 13.01 -4.09 -16.53
C PRO A 156 12.24 -2.78 -16.39
N ASP A 157 11.29 -2.48 -17.28
CA ASP A 157 10.52 -1.23 -17.23
C ASP A 157 9.22 -1.39 -16.41
N SER A 158 8.92 -2.58 -15.90
CA SER A 158 7.72 -2.83 -15.09
C SER A 158 7.87 -2.25 -13.69
N THR A 159 7.06 -1.24 -13.38
CA THR A 159 6.94 -0.68 -12.02
C THR A 159 6.49 -1.76 -11.04
N ASP A 160 5.51 -2.59 -11.43
CA ASP A 160 4.94 -3.62 -10.58
C ASP A 160 5.97 -4.69 -10.19
N ALA A 161 6.78 -5.14 -11.16
CA ALA A 161 7.83 -6.12 -10.91
C ALA A 161 8.85 -5.60 -9.89
N ARG A 162 9.34 -4.37 -10.10
CA ARG A 162 10.30 -3.72 -9.20
C ARG A 162 9.73 -3.46 -7.82
N GLN A 163 8.46 -3.07 -7.73
CA GLN A 163 7.78 -2.82 -6.45
C GLN A 163 7.59 -4.10 -5.64
N VAL A 164 7.11 -5.17 -6.29
CA VAL A 164 6.95 -6.46 -5.61
C VAL A 164 8.31 -6.99 -5.18
N TYR A 165 9.33 -6.89 -6.03
CA TYR A 165 10.67 -7.32 -5.67
C TYR A 165 11.22 -6.50 -4.48
N ALA A 166 11.07 -5.17 -4.52
CA ALA A 166 11.46 -4.31 -3.41
C ALA A 166 10.74 -4.67 -2.10
N ALA A 167 9.42 -4.91 -2.13
CA ALA A 167 8.67 -5.30 -0.94
C ALA A 167 9.16 -6.64 -0.34
N LEU A 168 9.51 -7.61 -1.19
CA LEU A 168 10.10 -8.87 -0.73
C LEU A 168 11.51 -8.69 -0.16
N LEU A 169 12.34 -7.85 -0.79
CA LEU A 169 13.68 -7.50 -0.31
C LEU A 169 13.63 -6.82 1.06
N LEU A 170 12.67 -5.91 1.29
CA LEU A 170 12.51 -5.25 2.59
C LEU A 170 12.18 -6.25 3.70
N ARG A 171 11.33 -7.25 3.42
CA ARG A 171 11.02 -8.33 4.37
C ARG A 171 12.20 -9.28 4.58
N ALA A 172 13.09 -9.38 3.60
CA ALA A 172 14.36 -10.11 3.72
C ALA A 172 15.47 -9.30 4.41
N GLY A 173 15.27 -8.00 4.66
CA GLY A 173 16.28 -7.10 5.22
C GLY A 173 17.28 -6.55 4.19
N GLU A 174 17.08 -6.82 2.90
CA GLU A 174 17.93 -6.34 1.81
C GLU A 174 17.59 -4.91 1.38
N VAL A 175 17.81 -3.97 2.31
CA VAL A 175 17.45 -2.55 2.15
C VAL A 175 18.16 -1.90 0.96
N ASP A 176 19.45 -2.20 0.73
CA ASP A 176 20.23 -1.59 -0.35
C ASP A 176 19.68 -1.92 -1.73
N THR A 177 19.37 -3.20 -1.95
CA THR A 177 18.78 -3.66 -3.21
C THR A 177 17.38 -3.11 -3.38
N ALA A 178 16.56 -3.07 -2.31
CA ALA A 178 15.23 -2.48 -2.35
C ALA A 178 15.24 -1.01 -2.78
N VAL A 179 16.14 -0.19 -2.21
CA VAL A 179 16.29 1.23 -2.59
C VAL A 179 16.66 1.36 -4.06
N ARG A 180 17.57 0.53 -4.58
CA ARG A 180 17.94 0.53 -6.01
C ARG A 180 16.75 0.19 -6.91
N GLN A 181 15.97 -0.84 -6.56
CA GLN A 181 14.81 -1.24 -7.35
C GLN A 181 13.72 -0.16 -7.37
N LEU A 182 13.43 0.46 -6.23
CA LEU A 182 12.48 1.57 -6.14
C LEU A 182 12.96 2.79 -6.93
N GLY A 183 14.24 3.14 -6.83
CA GLY A 183 14.83 4.23 -7.60
C GLY A 183 14.78 3.99 -9.11
N ALA A 184 15.01 2.76 -9.55
CA ALA A 184 14.88 2.36 -10.94
C ALA A 184 13.43 2.33 -11.42
N ALA A 185 12.44 2.17 -10.53
CA ALA A 185 11.03 2.23 -10.89
C ALA A 185 10.53 3.65 -11.18
N VAL A 186 11.09 4.68 -10.51
CA VAL A 186 10.63 6.08 -10.60
C VAL A 186 10.44 6.59 -12.04
N PRO A 187 11.37 6.38 -12.99
CA PRO A 187 11.23 6.90 -14.35
C PRO A 187 10.12 6.24 -15.18
N HIS A 188 9.61 5.09 -14.73
CA HIS A 188 8.60 4.31 -15.46
C HIS A 188 7.16 4.59 -14.99
N PHE A 189 6.98 5.45 -13.99
CA PHE A 189 5.65 5.98 -13.65
C PHE A 189 5.21 7.02 -14.68
N ALA A 190 3.94 6.95 -15.12
CA ALA A 190 3.39 7.85 -16.12
C ALA A 190 3.50 9.33 -15.72
N GLY A 191 3.20 9.66 -14.46
CA GLY A 191 3.35 11.00 -13.90
C GLY A 191 4.73 11.31 -13.31
N GLY A 192 5.76 10.51 -13.60
CA GLY A 192 7.13 10.72 -13.12
C GLY A 192 7.21 10.82 -11.60
N SER A 193 7.99 11.77 -11.08
CA SER A 193 8.20 11.94 -9.63
C SER A 193 6.90 12.25 -8.86
N ALA A 194 5.96 12.97 -9.49
CA ALA A 194 4.70 13.37 -8.89
C ALA A 194 3.80 12.18 -8.55
N GLU A 195 3.85 11.10 -9.33
CA GLU A 195 3.10 9.86 -9.05
C GLU A 195 3.96 8.81 -8.33
N ALA A 196 5.25 8.70 -8.68
CA ALA A 196 6.13 7.65 -8.17
C ALA A 196 6.33 7.73 -6.66
N TYR A 197 6.70 8.91 -6.14
CA TYR A 197 7.07 9.03 -4.72
C TYR A 197 5.88 8.86 -3.76
N PRO A 198 4.71 9.46 -4.00
CA PRO A 198 3.53 9.18 -3.18
C PRO A 198 3.15 7.70 -3.19
N HIS A 199 3.22 7.05 -4.37
CA HIS A 199 2.92 5.62 -4.47
C HIS A 199 3.91 4.77 -3.67
N ILE A 200 5.22 5.04 -3.78
CA ILE A 200 6.25 4.34 -3.01
C ILE A 200 6.07 4.60 -1.50
N ALA A 201 5.76 5.83 -1.10
CA ALA A 201 5.48 6.18 0.30
C ALA A 201 4.24 5.43 0.83
N ASP A 202 3.18 5.31 0.04
CA ASP A 202 1.97 4.54 0.40
C ASP A 202 2.27 3.04 0.56
N MET A 203 3.11 2.48 -0.31
CA MET A 203 3.58 1.10 -0.19
C MET A 203 4.40 0.91 1.10
N LEU A 204 5.40 1.77 1.34
CA LEU A 204 6.27 1.72 2.52
C LEU A 204 5.50 1.96 3.83
N ALA A 205 4.45 2.80 3.82
CA ALA A 205 3.62 3.05 5.00
C ALA A 205 2.83 1.82 5.47
N ARG A 206 2.66 0.80 4.59
CA ARG A 206 2.02 -0.49 4.93
C ARG A 206 3.01 -1.50 5.51
N GLU A 207 4.31 -1.25 5.40
CA GLU A 207 5.31 -2.14 5.98
C GLU A 207 5.26 -2.08 7.51
N ARG A 208 5.42 -3.26 8.12
CA ARG A 208 5.33 -3.41 9.58
C ARG A 208 6.46 -2.66 10.29
N ASP A 209 7.65 -2.66 9.70
CA ASP A 209 8.80 -1.93 10.22
C ASP A 209 8.83 -0.51 9.65
N LYS A 210 8.21 0.40 10.40
CA LYS A 210 8.19 1.84 10.08
C LYS A 210 9.59 2.46 10.06
N THR A 211 10.54 1.92 10.82
CA THR A 211 11.91 2.43 10.88
C THR A 211 12.64 2.13 9.57
N ILE A 212 12.54 0.89 9.08
CA ILE A 212 13.10 0.50 7.77
C ILE A 212 12.41 1.28 6.65
N ALA A 213 11.08 1.39 6.67
CA ALA A 213 10.33 2.15 5.67
C ALA A 213 10.82 3.60 5.54
N VAL A 214 10.96 4.30 6.67
CA VAL A 214 11.47 5.68 6.70
C VAL A 214 12.92 5.75 6.23
N ALA A 215 13.78 4.80 6.61
CA ALA A 215 15.17 4.77 6.18
C ALA A 215 15.32 4.54 4.67
N VAL A 216 14.51 3.65 4.10
CA VAL A 216 14.45 3.39 2.65
C VAL A 216 14.07 4.66 1.91
N MET A 217 12.98 5.31 2.33
CA MET A 217 12.52 6.55 1.70
C MET A 217 13.56 7.66 1.82
N ALA A 218 14.15 7.85 3.00
CA ALA A 218 15.20 8.84 3.22
C ALA A 218 16.40 8.66 2.27
N ARG A 219 16.84 7.41 2.07
CA ARG A 219 17.92 7.08 1.13
C ARG A 219 17.50 7.28 -0.33
N LEU A 220 16.27 6.95 -0.66
CA LEU A 220 15.72 7.10 -2.00
C LEU A 220 15.64 8.59 -2.42
N VAL A 221 15.28 9.48 -1.48
CA VAL A 221 15.14 10.92 -1.74
C VAL A 221 16.37 11.75 -1.39
N GLY A 222 17.36 11.18 -0.68
CA GLY A 222 18.51 11.93 -0.13
C GLY A 222 19.39 12.63 -1.19
N GLY A 223 19.43 12.11 -2.42
CA GLY A 223 20.11 12.77 -3.55
C GLY A 223 19.24 13.81 -4.29
N ARG A 224 18.04 14.10 -3.79
CA ARG A 224 17.05 14.98 -4.43
C ARG A 224 16.42 15.94 -3.40
N PRO A 225 17.23 16.78 -2.72
CA PRO A 225 16.69 17.77 -1.78
C PRO A 225 15.77 18.79 -2.47
N ASP A 226 15.98 19.05 -3.76
CA ASP A 226 15.24 20.05 -4.54
C ASP A 226 13.99 19.48 -5.26
N ASP A 227 13.72 18.18 -5.13
CA ASP A 227 12.50 17.56 -5.68
C ASP A 227 11.37 17.64 -4.65
N ALA A 228 10.50 18.64 -4.81
CA ALA A 228 9.37 18.89 -3.91
C ALA A 228 8.43 17.67 -3.80
N ASN A 229 8.21 16.91 -4.87
CA ASN A 229 7.37 15.71 -4.83
C ASN A 229 8.01 14.60 -3.98
N ALA A 230 9.31 14.40 -4.15
CA ALA A 230 10.08 13.44 -3.36
C ALA A 230 10.08 13.78 -1.86
N GLN A 231 10.37 15.04 -1.53
CA GLN A 231 10.42 15.51 -0.15
C GLN A 231 9.02 15.53 0.49
N SER A 232 7.98 15.90 -0.24
CA SER A 232 6.60 15.88 0.26
C SER A 232 6.14 14.46 0.60
N ALA A 233 6.41 13.49 -0.28
CA ALA A 233 6.11 12.08 -0.01
C ALA A 233 6.92 11.54 1.19
N TYR A 234 8.18 11.96 1.35
CA TYR A 234 9.01 11.60 2.50
C TYR A 234 8.43 12.16 3.82
N ALA A 235 8.06 13.44 3.84
CA ALA A 235 7.40 14.07 4.97
C ALA A 235 6.07 13.38 5.32
N GLN A 236 5.29 12.98 4.31
CA GLN A 236 4.06 12.22 4.51
C GLN A 236 4.32 10.87 5.17
N LEU A 237 5.35 10.14 4.74
CA LEU A 237 5.74 8.87 5.36
C LEU A 237 6.22 9.05 6.80
N LEU A 238 7.00 10.10 7.07
CA LEU A 238 7.44 10.47 8.42
C LEU A 238 6.23 10.70 9.34
N ALA A 239 5.25 11.49 8.90
CA ALA A 239 4.04 11.77 9.67
C ALA A 239 3.23 10.50 9.95
N ARG A 240 3.02 9.63 8.95
CA ARG A 240 2.32 8.33 9.16
C ARG A 240 3.11 7.36 10.05
N SER A 241 4.42 7.53 10.10
CA SER A 241 5.32 6.76 10.97
C SER A 241 5.38 7.31 12.39
N GLY A 242 4.67 8.40 12.70
CA GLY A 242 4.66 9.03 14.03
C GLY A 242 5.88 9.92 14.30
N GLN A 243 6.67 10.25 13.28
CA GLN A 243 7.83 11.13 13.37
C GLN A 243 7.42 12.55 12.95
N THR A 244 6.47 13.13 13.69
CA THR A 244 5.78 14.35 13.28
C THR A 244 6.72 15.56 13.19
N GLU A 245 7.64 15.73 14.14
CA GLU A 245 8.56 16.87 14.16
C GLU A 245 9.46 16.87 12.93
N ARG A 246 10.01 15.70 12.58
CA ARG A 246 10.80 15.53 11.35
C ARG A 246 9.97 15.77 10.10
N ALA A 247 8.70 15.34 10.09
CA ALA A 247 7.81 15.62 8.97
C ALA A 247 7.57 17.13 8.81
N LEU A 248 7.41 17.88 9.90
CA LEU A 248 7.28 19.34 9.86
C LEU A 248 8.54 20.00 9.28
N GLU A 249 9.73 19.58 9.70
CA GLU A 249 11.00 20.08 9.15
C GLU A 249 11.10 19.86 7.64
N VAL A 250 10.76 18.65 7.15
CA VAL A 250 10.78 18.36 5.71
C VAL A 250 9.69 19.11 4.96
N TYR A 251 8.49 19.28 5.52
CA TYR A 251 7.47 20.12 4.88
C TYR A 251 7.88 21.60 4.80
N GLU A 252 8.68 22.10 5.75
CA GLU A 252 9.25 23.45 5.63
C GLU A 252 10.22 23.56 4.46
N THR A 253 11.04 22.54 4.18
CA THR A 253 11.91 22.55 3.00
C THR A 253 11.10 22.49 1.71
N VAL A 254 10.03 21.68 1.66
CA VAL A 254 9.10 21.64 0.51
C VAL A 254 8.48 23.01 0.27
N LEU A 255 7.98 23.68 1.32
CA LEU A 255 7.40 25.02 1.23
C LEU A 255 8.44 26.11 0.93
N ALA A 256 9.73 25.86 1.14
CA ALA A 256 10.78 26.76 0.70
C ALA A 256 11.04 26.63 -0.81
N LEU A 257 10.85 25.45 -1.39
CA LEU A 257 10.94 25.20 -2.83
C LEU A 257 9.73 25.75 -3.58
N ASP A 258 8.52 25.49 -3.05
CA ASP A 258 7.27 26.04 -3.57
C ASP A 258 6.42 26.64 -2.43
N PRO A 259 6.57 27.95 -2.16
CA PRO A 259 5.80 28.65 -1.12
C PRO A 259 4.30 28.74 -1.36
N ASP A 260 3.83 28.40 -2.58
CA ASP A 260 2.45 28.54 -3.01
C ASP A 260 1.75 27.18 -3.22
N ASP A 261 2.42 26.06 -2.92
CA ASP A 261 1.80 24.74 -2.87
C ASP A 261 0.76 24.69 -1.74
N GLN A 262 -0.48 24.97 -2.12
CA GLN A 262 -1.64 24.98 -1.23
C GLN A 262 -1.83 23.65 -0.53
N GLN A 263 -1.55 22.54 -1.22
CA GLN A 263 -1.76 21.20 -0.67
C GLN A 263 -0.76 20.92 0.45
N THR A 264 0.52 21.17 0.22
CA THR A 264 1.56 21.03 1.25
C THR A 264 1.31 21.98 2.42
N LEU A 265 0.96 23.23 2.15
CA LEU A 265 0.66 24.21 3.20
C LEU A 265 -0.49 23.76 4.11
N ILE A 266 -1.57 23.24 3.53
CA ILE A 266 -2.72 22.71 4.28
C ILE A 266 -2.30 21.51 5.13
N ILE A 267 -1.51 20.58 4.58
CA ILE A 267 -1.03 19.41 5.31
C ILE A 267 -0.14 19.83 6.48
N TYR A 268 0.81 20.74 6.24
CA TYR A 268 1.71 21.28 7.25
C TYR A 268 0.95 21.99 8.38
N ALA A 269 -0.02 22.86 8.05
CA ALA A 269 -0.83 23.55 9.05
C ALA A 269 -1.67 22.58 9.91
N ARG A 270 -2.29 21.56 9.30
CA ARG A 270 -3.02 20.52 10.04
C ARG A 270 -2.10 19.69 10.93
N LEU A 271 -0.87 19.45 10.48
CA LEU A 271 0.12 18.72 11.27
C LEU A 271 0.56 19.56 12.48
N LEU A 272 0.82 20.85 12.30
CA LEU A 272 1.08 21.79 13.39
C LEU A 272 -0.07 21.82 14.42
N GLN A 273 -1.31 21.87 13.95
CA GLN A 273 -2.49 21.84 14.82
C GLN A 273 -2.55 20.59 15.69
N ARG A 274 -2.30 19.40 15.10
CA ARG A 274 -2.27 18.14 15.85
C ARG A 274 -1.19 18.10 16.94
N GLU A 275 -0.08 18.80 16.72
CA GLU A 275 1.00 18.97 17.70
C GLU A 275 0.74 20.11 18.71
N GLY A 276 -0.46 20.68 18.73
CA GLY A 276 -0.82 21.79 19.63
C GLY A 276 -0.20 23.13 19.26
N LYS A 277 0.45 23.24 18.08
CA LYS A 277 1.08 24.47 17.57
C LYS A 277 0.08 25.30 16.74
N SER A 278 -1.12 25.51 17.27
CA SER A 278 -2.24 26.16 16.56
C SER A 278 -1.89 27.58 16.11
N ASP A 279 -1.23 28.37 16.95
CA ASP A 279 -0.84 29.75 16.60
C ASP A 279 0.12 29.79 15.42
N SER A 280 1.09 28.88 15.38
CA SER A 280 2.00 28.73 14.24
C SER A 280 1.26 28.34 12.97
N ALA A 281 0.29 27.42 13.06
CA ALA A 281 -0.52 26.99 11.93
C ALA A 281 -1.34 28.16 11.35
N ILE A 282 -2.01 28.91 12.22
CA ILE A 282 -2.79 30.11 11.89
C ILE A 282 -1.89 31.15 11.23
N GLY A 283 -0.73 31.45 11.82
CA GLY A 283 0.23 32.41 11.27
C GLY A 283 0.71 32.03 9.87
N LYS A 284 1.04 30.76 9.64
CA LYS A 284 1.50 30.26 8.33
C LYS A 284 0.42 30.39 7.26
N LEU A 285 -0.82 30.02 7.56
CA LEU A 285 -1.93 30.15 6.62
C LEU A 285 -2.30 31.62 6.36
N LYS A 286 -2.24 32.48 7.39
CA LYS A 286 -2.45 33.92 7.23
C LYS A 286 -1.44 34.52 6.26
N SER A 287 -0.14 34.27 6.45
CA SER A 287 0.91 34.77 5.56
C SER A 287 0.77 34.23 4.13
N ALA A 288 0.31 32.99 3.95
CA ALA A 288 0.03 32.47 2.62
C ALA A 288 -1.15 33.18 1.94
N LEU A 289 -2.22 33.51 2.69
CA LEU A 289 -3.38 34.25 2.17
C LEU A 289 -3.08 35.73 1.92
N GLU A 290 -2.07 36.30 2.57
CA GLU A 290 -1.54 37.63 2.24
C GLU A 290 -0.86 37.63 0.86
N ARG A 291 -0.14 36.54 0.51
CA ARG A 291 0.47 36.38 -0.82
C ARG A 291 -0.54 35.99 -1.89
N ARG A 292 -1.46 35.07 -1.58
CA ARG A 292 -2.51 34.58 -2.48
C ARG A 292 -3.90 34.71 -1.84
N PRO A 293 -4.50 35.91 -1.91
CA PRO A 293 -5.82 36.17 -1.34
C PRO A 293 -6.95 35.39 -2.02
N ASP A 294 -6.70 34.80 -3.19
CA ASP A 294 -7.70 34.11 -3.98
C ASP A 294 -7.80 32.60 -3.68
N SER A 295 -6.98 32.05 -2.77
CA SER A 295 -7.04 30.63 -2.41
C SER A 295 -8.17 30.28 -1.44
N ASP A 296 -9.30 29.78 -1.97
CA ASP A 296 -10.43 29.37 -1.13
C ASP A 296 -10.15 28.11 -0.30
N ARG A 297 -9.33 27.17 -0.81
CA ARG A 297 -8.95 25.96 -0.07
C ARG A 297 -8.11 26.28 1.17
N VAL A 298 -7.13 27.18 1.02
CA VAL A 298 -6.30 27.65 2.14
C VAL A 298 -7.15 28.48 3.09
N ARG A 299 -8.02 29.37 2.58
CA ARG A 299 -8.92 30.19 3.39
C ARG A 299 -9.91 29.37 4.21
N LEU A 300 -10.47 28.30 3.65
CA LEU A 300 -11.37 27.40 4.38
C LEU A 300 -10.62 26.67 5.50
N THR A 301 -9.39 26.23 5.25
CA THR A 301 -8.55 25.59 6.28
C THR A 301 -8.21 26.59 7.38
N TYR A 302 -7.85 27.83 7.02
CA TYR A 302 -7.56 28.91 7.95
C TYR A 302 -8.78 29.27 8.82
N ALA A 303 -9.96 29.41 8.22
CA ALA A 303 -11.20 29.69 8.94
C ALA A 303 -11.54 28.59 9.96
N ARG A 304 -11.41 27.32 9.58
CA ARG A 304 -11.62 26.17 10.48
C ARG A 304 -10.64 26.17 11.66
N LEU A 305 -9.36 26.43 11.40
CA LEU A 305 -8.34 26.57 12.44
C LEU A 305 -8.63 27.71 13.41
N LEU A 306 -9.13 28.85 12.92
CA LEU A 306 -9.55 29.96 13.78
C LEU A 306 -10.75 29.58 14.66
N VAL A 307 -11.72 28.83 14.15
CA VAL A 307 -12.84 28.30 14.96
C VAL A 307 -12.32 27.37 16.06
N ASP A 308 -11.44 26.44 15.72
CA ASP A 308 -10.84 25.51 16.69
C ASP A 308 -10.03 26.25 17.78
N ALA A 309 -9.36 27.34 17.40
CA ALA A 309 -8.65 28.24 18.31
C ALA A 309 -9.56 29.26 19.04
N LYS A 310 -10.88 29.23 18.79
CA LYS A 310 -11.90 30.15 19.36
C LYS A 310 -11.73 31.62 18.95
N HIS A 311 -11.03 31.89 17.85
CA HIS A 311 -10.91 33.22 17.25
C HIS A 311 -12.12 33.48 16.33
N TYR A 312 -13.31 33.55 16.92
CA TYR A 312 -14.57 33.50 16.17
C TYR A 312 -14.77 34.70 15.25
N ASP A 313 -14.39 35.91 15.66
CA ASP A 313 -14.56 37.13 14.84
C ASP A 313 -13.73 37.06 13.55
N GLU A 314 -12.47 36.62 13.67
CA GLU A 314 -11.60 36.40 12.51
C GLU A 314 -12.15 35.30 11.61
N ALA A 315 -12.64 34.19 12.20
CA ALA A 315 -13.24 33.10 11.45
C ALA A 315 -14.48 33.53 10.67
N LEU A 316 -15.40 34.28 11.29
CA LEU A 316 -16.59 34.85 10.66
C LEU A 316 -16.20 35.70 9.45
N ALA A 317 -15.18 36.56 9.58
CA ALA A 317 -14.69 37.37 8.47
C ALA A 317 -14.15 36.52 7.30
N GLN A 318 -13.51 35.38 7.57
CA GLN A 318 -13.05 34.47 6.53
C GLN A 318 -14.19 33.72 5.86
N PHE A 319 -15.16 33.20 6.64
CA PHE A 319 -16.33 32.51 6.11
C PHE A 319 -17.23 33.44 5.27
N ALA A 320 -17.41 34.70 5.69
CA ALA A 320 -18.12 35.71 4.91
C ALA A 320 -17.46 35.93 3.53
N ARG A 321 -16.12 35.95 3.46
CA ARG A 321 -15.39 36.06 2.18
C ARG A 321 -15.57 34.81 1.31
N LEU A 322 -15.54 33.62 1.91
CA LEU A 322 -15.77 32.36 1.19
C LEU A 322 -17.19 32.29 0.62
N SER A 323 -18.20 32.60 1.43
CA SER A 323 -19.62 32.58 1.03
C SER A 323 -19.86 33.57 -0.13
N LYS A 324 -19.30 34.78 -0.07
CA LYS A 324 -19.41 35.76 -1.18
C LYS A 324 -18.77 35.30 -2.49
N ARG A 325 -17.68 34.53 -2.43
CA ARG A 325 -16.94 34.08 -3.63
C ARG A 325 -17.51 32.81 -4.23
N ALA A 326 -18.04 31.92 -3.39
CA ALA A 326 -18.68 30.69 -3.82
C ALA A 326 -20.08 30.60 -3.17
N PRO A 327 -21.05 31.44 -3.60
CA PRO A 327 -22.38 31.46 -3.01
C PRO A 327 -23.06 30.10 -3.07
N GLU A 328 -22.80 29.32 -4.12
CA GLU A 328 -23.37 27.98 -4.35
C GLU A 328 -22.77 26.87 -3.48
N ASN A 329 -21.66 27.13 -2.76
CA ASN A 329 -20.99 26.11 -1.97
C ASN A 329 -21.72 25.86 -0.63
N ALA A 330 -22.61 24.85 -0.63
CA ALA A 330 -23.41 24.48 0.52
C ALA A 330 -22.59 24.16 1.77
N ASP A 331 -21.40 23.56 1.63
CA ASP A 331 -20.52 23.24 2.78
C ASP A 331 -20.02 24.51 3.48
N VAL A 332 -19.69 25.55 2.69
CA VAL A 332 -19.26 26.84 3.21
C VAL A 332 -20.42 27.58 3.85
N ARG A 333 -21.60 27.61 3.21
CA ARG A 333 -22.81 28.25 3.77
C ARG A 333 -23.22 27.60 5.09
N TYR A 334 -23.25 26.27 5.12
CA TYR A 334 -23.58 25.51 6.32
C TYR A 334 -22.59 25.77 7.46
N ALA A 335 -21.28 25.70 7.19
CA ALA A 335 -20.26 25.98 8.20
C ALA A 335 -20.32 27.43 8.71
N TYR A 336 -20.60 28.39 7.81
CA TYR A 336 -20.75 29.80 8.18
C TYR A 336 -22.00 30.03 9.02
N GLY A 337 -23.16 29.48 8.62
CA GLY A 337 -24.41 29.55 9.37
C GLY A 337 -24.28 28.94 10.77
N LEU A 338 -23.62 27.78 10.90
CA LEU A 338 -23.35 27.17 12.21
C LEU A 338 -22.49 28.07 13.11
N LEU A 339 -21.45 28.70 12.55
CA LEU A 339 -20.60 29.63 13.29
C LEU A 339 -21.37 30.90 13.72
N LEU A 340 -22.25 31.41 12.85
CA LEU A 340 -23.13 32.54 13.15
C LEU A 340 -24.09 32.20 14.29
N MET A 341 -24.69 31.00 14.30
CA MET A 341 -25.52 30.53 15.42
C MET A 341 -24.73 30.45 16.73
N GLN A 342 -23.53 29.87 16.67
CA GLN A 342 -22.64 29.73 17.84
C GLN A 342 -22.24 31.10 18.42
N THR A 343 -22.13 32.12 17.58
CA THR A 343 -21.79 33.49 17.97
C THR A 343 -23.01 34.41 18.14
N ASN A 344 -24.23 33.84 18.13
CA ASN A 344 -25.51 34.51 18.36
C ASN A 344 -25.96 35.52 17.27
N HIS A 345 -25.45 35.38 16.04
CA HIS A 345 -25.87 36.14 14.86
C HIS A 345 -27.01 35.42 14.11
N MET A 346 -28.16 35.26 14.78
CA MET A 346 -29.25 34.39 14.30
C MET A 346 -29.87 34.81 12.97
N GLN A 347 -30.02 36.13 12.72
CA GLN A 347 -30.60 36.63 11.46
C GLN A 347 -29.69 36.35 10.26
N GLU A 348 -28.38 36.55 10.43
CA GLU A 348 -27.40 36.24 9.38
C GLU A 348 -27.30 34.73 9.16
N ALA A 349 -27.41 33.93 10.21
CA ALA A 349 -27.42 32.47 10.11
C ALA A 349 -28.61 31.96 9.28
N GLU A 350 -29.81 32.49 9.52
CA GLU A 350 -31.02 32.15 8.76
C GLU A 350 -30.85 32.47 7.27
N ALA A 351 -30.26 33.62 6.93
CA ALA A 351 -29.97 33.97 5.54
C ALA A 351 -29.03 32.94 4.87
N GLN A 352 -28.02 32.43 5.59
CA GLN A 352 -27.12 31.42 5.02
C GLN A 352 -27.77 30.05 4.77
N PHE A 353 -28.88 29.73 5.45
CA PHE A 353 -29.59 28.45 5.26
C PHE A 353 -30.71 28.51 4.21
N ASN A 354 -31.21 29.71 3.91
CA ASN A 354 -32.37 29.91 3.03
C ASN A 354 -32.00 30.25 1.56
N GLU A 355 -30.72 30.48 1.27
CA GLU A 355 -30.15 30.63 -0.09
C GLU A 355 -29.54 29.31 -0.61
#